data_AF-S4PIG2-F1
#
_entry.id   AF-S4PIG2-F1
#
_cell.length_a   1.000
_cell.length_b   1.000
_cell.length_c   1.000
_cell.angle_alpha   90.00
_cell.angle_beta   90.00
_cell.angle_gamma   90.00
#
_symmetry.space_group_name_H-M   'P 1'
#
loop_
_entity.id
_entity.type
_entity.pdbx_description
1 polymer ?
#
loop_
_entity_poly.entity_id
_entity_poly.type
_entity_poly.pdbx_seq_one_letter_code
_entity_poly.pdbx_strand_id
1 'polypeptide(L)'
;MPNTVELMGLYGRMVINSFTILDIDMNSIGTGIYLASSIIDHSCNPNAVATFNGKTINVRVIKDMPCLDWKQIRISYVDMMKTPIERQ
;
A
#
# COMPACT_ATOMS: atom_id res chain seq x y z
N MET A 1 28.47 -6.57 -3.67
CA MET A 1 27.11 -6.73 -4.24
C MET A 1 26.44 -7.90 -3.53
N PRO A 2 25.12 -7.87 -3.29
CA PRO A 2 24.43 -8.99 -2.67
C PRO A 2 24.57 -10.25 -3.51
N ASN A 3 24.66 -11.41 -2.85
CA ASN A 3 24.61 -12.70 -3.54
C ASN A 3 23.19 -12.98 -4.08
N THR A 4 23.03 -14.04 -4.88
CA THR A 4 21.74 -14.39 -5.50
C THR A 4 20.60 -14.56 -4.49
N VAL A 5 20.87 -15.15 -3.33
CA VAL A 5 19.86 -15.38 -2.27
C VAL A 5 19.43 -14.06 -1.65
N GLU A 6 20.39 -13.19 -1.34
CA GLU A 6 20.12 -11.86 -0.80
C GLU A 6 19.35 -10.98 -1.80
N LEU A 7 19.74 -11.03 -3.08
CA LEU A 7 19.08 -10.29 -4.15
C LEU A 7 17.64 -10.78 -4.34
N MET A 8 17.41 -12.09 -4.34
CA MET A 8 16.06 -12.66 -4.43
C MET A 8 15.20 -12.28 -3.23
N GLY A 9 15.79 -12.28 -2.02
CA GLY A 9 15.10 -11.83 -0.81
C GLY A 9 14.74 -10.34 -0.86
N LEU A 10 15.63 -9.48 -1.39
CA LEU A 10 15.35 -8.06 -1.58
C LEU A 10 14.24 -7.85 -2.62
N TYR A 11 14.33 -8.56 -3.75
CA TYR A 11 13.32 -8.51 -4.80
C TYR A 11 11.93 -8.91 -4.28
N GLY A 12 11.84 -10.03 -3.54
CA GLY A 12 10.58 -10.46 -2.93
C GLY A 12 10.01 -9.40 -1.98
N ARG A 13 10.85 -8.78 -1.14
CA ARG A 13 10.43 -7.65 -0.28
C ARG A 13 9.94 -6.46 -1.09
N MET A 14 10.58 -6.12 -2.21
CA MET A 14 10.11 -5.05 -3.08
C MET A 14 8.74 -5.37 -3.67
N VAL A 15 8.54 -6.59 -4.19
CA VAL A 15 7.27 -7.02 -4.82
C VAL A 15 6.08 -6.91 -3.85
N ILE A 16 6.25 -7.33 -2.59
CA ILE A 16 5.13 -7.36 -1.64
C ILE A 16 4.91 -6.03 -0.88
N ASN A 17 5.87 -5.10 -0.91
CA ASN A 17 5.82 -3.85 -0.14
C ASN A 17 5.79 -2.58 -1.02
N SER A 18 5.78 -2.73 -2.35
CA SER A 18 5.76 -1.60 -3.27
C SER A 18 4.37 -0.97 -3.39
N PHE A 19 4.37 0.35 -3.50
CA PHE A 19 3.18 1.15 -3.76
C PHE A 19 3.24 1.72 -5.17
N THR A 20 2.15 1.58 -5.92
CA THR A 20 1.95 2.33 -7.16
C THR A 20 1.64 3.78 -6.80
N ILE A 21 2.48 4.70 -7.25
CA ILE A 21 2.31 6.14 -7.04
C ILE A 21 1.36 6.65 -8.11
N LEU A 22 0.29 7.31 -7.67
CA LEU A 22 -0.76 7.84 -8.53
C LEU A 22 -0.72 9.37 -8.59
N ASP A 23 -1.08 9.94 -9.74
CA ASP A 23 -1.39 11.36 -9.86
C ASP A 23 -2.82 11.69 -9.37
N ILE A 24 -3.25 12.94 -9.55
CA ILE A 24 -4.57 13.41 -9.13
C ILE A 24 -5.73 12.77 -9.91
N ASP A 25 -5.45 12.26 -11.11
CA ASP A 25 -6.41 11.61 -11.99
C ASP A 25 -6.36 10.07 -11.83
N MET A 26 -5.64 9.59 -10.80
CA MET A 26 -5.43 8.18 -10.48
C MET A 26 -4.64 7.40 -11.54
N ASN A 27 -3.88 8.08 -12.40
CA ASN A 27 -2.97 7.41 -13.32
C ASN A 27 -1.69 6.99 -12.59
N SER A 28 -1.20 5.79 -12.93
CA SER A 28 0.09 5.32 -12.42
C SER A 28 1.24 6.12 -13.05
N ILE A 29 2.04 6.75 -12.20
CA ILE A 29 3.22 7.54 -12.61
C ILE A 29 4.54 6.93 -12.12
N GLY A 30 4.49 5.85 -11.33
CA GLY A 30 5.68 5.15 -10.86
C GLY A 30 5.43 4.21 -9.70
N THR A 31 6.51 3.72 -9.11
CA THR A 31 6.50 2.79 -7.98
C THR A 31 7.43 3.29 -6.89
N GLY A 32 7.01 3.19 -5.64
CA GLY A 32 7.80 3.60 -4.48
C GLY A 32 7.77 2.55 -3.36
N ILE A 33 8.83 2.52 -2.55
CA ILE A 33 8.89 1.76 -1.31
C ILE A 33 8.75 2.73 -0.15
N TYR A 34 7.73 2.54 0.69
CA TYR A 34 7.42 3.39 1.83
C TYR A 34 7.49 2.59 3.12
N LEU A 35 8.70 2.41 3.67
CA LEU A 35 8.96 1.48 4.78
C LEU A 35 7.97 1.59 5.95
N ALA A 36 7.61 2.81 6.35
CA ALA A 36 6.65 3.03 7.44
C ALA A 36 5.22 2.61 7.06
N SER A 37 4.81 2.78 5.80
CA SER A 37 3.47 2.42 5.32
C SER A 37 3.36 0.95 4.91
N SER A 38 4.49 0.29 4.62
CA SER A 38 4.54 -1.15 4.31
C SER A 38 4.11 -2.07 5.46
N ILE A 39 3.94 -1.54 6.67
CA ILE A 39 3.40 -2.31 7.82
C ILE A 39 1.86 -2.41 7.82
N ILE A 40 1.17 -1.62 6.97
CA ILE A 40 -0.28 -1.47 7.01
C ILE A 40 -0.92 -2.61 6.24
N ASP A 41 -1.65 -3.49 6.91
CA ASP A 41 -2.29 -4.65 6.29
C ASP A 41 -3.45 -4.32 5.35
N HIS A 42 -3.74 -5.29 4.48
CA HIS A 42 -4.88 -5.26 3.57
C HIS A 42 -6.24 -5.40 4.29
N SER A 43 -7.27 -4.74 3.76
CA SER A 43 -8.67 -5.12 3.94
C SER A 43 -9.49 -4.80 2.69
N CYS A 44 -10.39 -5.70 2.29
CA CYS A 44 -11.44 -5.44 1.30
C CYS A 44 -12.56 -4.52 1.84
N ASN A 45 -12.50 -4.09 3.10
CA ASN A 45 -13.35 -3.06 3.67
C ASN A 45 -12.49 -2.07 4.48
N PRO A 46 -11.59 -1.31 3.81
CA PRO A 46 -10.54 -0.55 4.48
C PRO A 46 -11.12 0.57 5.36
N ASN A 47 -10.33 1.03 6.34
CA ASN A 47 -10.67 2.18 7.19
C ASN A 47 -9.78 3.39 6.92
N ALA A 48 -8.78 3.26 6.03
CA ALA A 48 -7.95 4.33 5.55
C ALA A 48 -7.65 4.20 4.05
N VAL A 49 -7.20 5.29 3.45
CA VAL A 49 -6.74 5.35 2.06
C VAL A 49 -5.34 5.96 1.99
N ALA A 50 -4.49 5.41 1.13
CA ALA A 50 -3.19 5.97 0.78
C ALA A 50 -3.33 6.88 -0.45
N THR A 51 -2.76 8.08 -0.37
CA THR A 51 -2.72 9.06 -1.47
C THR A 51 -1.31 9.62 -1.59
N PHE A 52 -0.99 10.23 -2.72
CA PHE A 52 0.37 10.71 -3.01
C PHE A 52 0.36 12.20 -3.30
N ASN A 53 1.35 12.92 -2.73
CA ASN A 53 1.69 14.27 -3.13
C ASN A 53 3.16 14.27 -3.56
N GLY A 54 3.38 14.17 -4.88
CA GLY A 54 4.69 13.86 -5.43
C GLY A 54 5.20 12.53 -4.88
N LYS A 55 6.32 12.56 -4.15
CA LYS A 55 6.97 11.38 -3.55
C LYS A 55 6.52 11.10 -2.11
N THR A 56 5.58 11.89 -1.58
CA THR A 56 5.12 11.76 -0.19
C THR A 56 3.82 10.98 -0.15
N ILE A 57 3.82 9.84 0.55
CA ILE A 57 2.61 9.08 0.87
C ILE A 57 1.87 9.74 2.04
N ASN A 58 0.55 9.84 1.91
CA ASN A 58 -0.35 10.30 2.95
C ASN A 58 -1.41 9.23 3.19
N VAL A 59 -1.47 8.69 4.41
CA VAL A 59 -2.51 7.74 4.83
C VAL A 59 -3.55 8.50 5.62
N ARG A 60 -4.80 8.51 5.14
CA ARG A 60 -5.92 9.21 5.78
C ARG A 60 -7.02 8.24 6.14
N VAL A 61 -7.51 8.33 7.37
CA VAL A 61 -8.69 7.57 7.81
C VAL A 61 -9.93 8.05 7.06
N ILE A 62 -10.80 7.11 6.70
CA ILE A 62 -12.06 7.35 5.99
C ILE A 62 -13.28 6.84 6.78
N LYS A 63 -13.05 6.37 8.01
CA LYS A 63 -14.06 5.91 8.96
C LYS A 63 -13.71 6.48 10.33
N ASP A 64 -14.73 6.74 11.15
CA ASP A 64 -14.53 7.16 12.52
C ASP A 64 -13.77 6.09 13.31
N MET A 65 -12.78 6.55 14.07
CA MET A 65 -11.99 5.70 14.95
C MET A 65 -11.89 6.37 16.32
N PRO A 66 -12.06 5.62 17.42
CA PRO A 66 -12.02 6.18 18.77
C PRO A 66 -10.62 6.71 19.14
N CYS A 67 -9.58 6.14 18.56
CA CYS A 67 -8.20 6.61 18.67
C CYS A 67 -7.41 6.19 17.44
N LEU A 68 -6.27 6.85 17.20
CA LEU A 68 -5.36 6.51 16.11
C LEU A 68 -4.41 5.40 16.55
N ASP A 69 -4.71 4.15 16.20
CA ASP A 69 -3.83 3.01 16.37
C ASP A 69 -3.39 2.44 15.01
N TRP A 70 -2.10 2.59 14.69
CA TRP A 70 -1.51 2.09 13.44
C TRP A 70 -1.72 0.59 13.22
N LYS A 71 -1.85 -0.20 14.28
CA LYS A 71 -2.11 -1.65 14.18
C LYS A 71 -3.52 -1.96 13.68
N GLN A 72 -4.45 -1.02 13.79
CA GLN A 72 -5.84 -1.17 13.35
C GLN A 72 -6.10 -0.54 11.97
N ILE A 73 -5.17 0.26 11.46
CA ILE A 73 -5.29 0.87 10.13
C ILE A 73 -5.19 -0.23 9.07
N ARG A 74 -6.10 -0.19 8.10
CA ARG A 74 -6.16 -1.10 6.95
C ARG A 74 -6.44 -0.32 5.69
N ILE A 75 -5.66 -0.59 4.64
CA ILE A 75 -5.86 -0.06 3.29
C ILE A 75 -6.26 -1.19 2.33
N SER A 76 -6.78 -0.85 1.15
CA SER A 76 -6.87 -1.86 0.08
C SER A 76 -5.54 -1.94 -0.66
N TYR A 77 -5.10 -3.16 -1.00
CA TYR A 77 -3.95 -3.40 -1.87
C TYR A 77 -4.37 -3.63 -3.32
N VAL A 78 -5.66 -3.83 -3.53
CA VAL A 78 -6.25 -4.23 -4.81
C VAL A 78 -7.39 -3.30 -5.18
N ASP A 79 -7.78 -3.33 -6.45
CA ASP A 79 -8.94 -2.60 -6.94
C ASP A 79 -10.23 -3.15 -6.31
N MET A 80 -10.96 -2.25 -5.65
CA MET A 80 -12.21 -2.56 -4.96
C MET A 80 -13.40 -2.71 -5.91
N MET A 81 -13.28 -2.28 -7.17
CA MET A 81 -14.32 -2.45 -8.20
C MET A 81 -14.35 -3.87 -8.78
N LYS A 82 -13.30 -4.67 -8.55
CA LYS A 82 -13.25 -6.08 -8.96
C LYS A 82 -14.19 -6.95 -8.13
N THR A 83 -14.61 -8.08 -8.68
CA THR A 83 -15.40 -9.08 -7.93
C THR A 83 -14.56 -9.76 -6.84
N PRO A 84 -15.18 -10.39 -5.82
CA PRO A 84 -14.43 -11.11 -4.80
C PRO A 84 -13.52 -12.22 -5.33
N ILE A 85 -13.88 -12.84 -6.47
CA ILE A 85 -13.07 -13.91 -7.09
C ILE A 85 -11.80 -13.32 -7.73
N GLU A 86 -11.91 -12.16 -8.37
CA GLU A 86 -10.77 -11.49 -9.01
C GLU A 86 -9.79 -10.82 -8.03
N ARG A 87 -10.14 -10.80 -6.73
CA ARG A 87 -9.30 -10.24 -5.64
C ARG A 87 -8.56 -11.30 -4.83
N GLN A 88 -8.79 -12.60 -5.08
CA GLN A 88 -8.07 -13.72 -4.45
C GLN A 88 -6.83 -14.10 -5.26
#